data_AF-A0AAX3INW8-F1
#
_entry.id   AF-A0AAX3INW8-F1
#
_cell.length_a   1.000
_cell.length_b   1.000
_cell.length_c   1.000
_cell.angle_alpha   90.00
_cell.angle_beta   90.00
_cell.angle_gamma   90.00
#
_symmetry.space_group_name_H-M   'P 1'
#
loop_
_entity.id
_entity.type
_entity.pdbx_description
1 polymer ?
#
loop_
_entity_poly.entity_id
_entity_poly.type
_entity_poly.pdbx_seq_one_letter_code
_entity_poly.pdbx_strand_id
1 'polypeptide(L)' 'MKLCRCPICHSDIHLDALLEDDAGREMLGLISNLGGRNARALVSYIALFRPEKSVL' A
#
# COMPACT_ATOMS: atom_id res chain seq x y z
N MET A 1 -12.23 10.19 -4.94
CA MET A 1 -11.17 9.22 -5.29
C MET A 1 -11.61 7.86 -4.76
N LYS A 2 -11.72 6.85 -5.62
CA LYS A 2 -11.97 5.47 -5.16
C LYS A 2 -10.62 4.91 -4.73
N LEU A 3 -10.53 4.41 -3.50
CA LEU A 3 -9.31 3.75 -3.02
C LEU A 3 -8.96 2.59 -3.97
N CYS A 4 -7.67 2.37 -4.23
CA CYS A 4 -7.18 1.42 -5.24
C CYS A 4 -7.49 1.77 -6.70
N ARG A 5 -7.93 2.99 -7.03
CA ARG A 5 -8.09 3.48 -8.41
C ARG A 5 -7.29 4.77 -8.59
N CYS A 6 -6.38 4.81 -9.57
CA CYS A 6 -5.61 6.01 -9.86
C CYS A 6 -6.53 7.14 -10.36
N PRO A 7 -6.52 8.34 -9.74
CA PRO A 7 -7.37 9.45 -10.19
C PRO A 7 -6.88 10.09 -11.50
N ILE A 8 -5.68 9.73 -11.99
CA ILE A 8 -5.07 10.31 -13.19
C ILE A 8 -5.31 9.41 -14.39
N CYS A 9 -4.86 8.15 -14.33
CA CYS A 9 -4.97 7.20 -15.44
C CYS A 9 -6.13 6.22 -15.30
N HIS A 10 -6.85 6.24 -14.17
CA HIS A 10 -7.96 5.33 -13.91
C HIS A 10 -7.56 3.84 -13.93
N SER A 11 -6.29 3.49 -13.80
CA SER A 11 -5.87 2.09 -13.58
C SER A 11 -6.18 1.65 -12.15
N ASP A 12 -6.33 0.34 -11.95
CA ASP A 12 -6.40 -0.25 -10.62
C ASP A 12 -5.00 -0.31 -10.00
N ILE A 13 -4.91 0.08 -8.73
CA ILE A 13 -3.68 0.07 -7.95
C ILE A 13 -3.75 -1.13 -7.02
N HIS A 14 -2.84 -2.08 -7.23
CA HIS A 14 -2.71 -3.27 -6.40
C HIS A 14 -1.50 -3.13 -5.47
N LEU A 15 -1.66 -3.55 -4.21
CA LEU A 15 -0.57 -3.58 -3.25
C LEU A 15 0.66 -4.30 -3.81
N ASP A 16 0.49 -5.45 -4.48
CA ASP A 16 1.60 -6.24 -5.01
C ASP A 16 2.43 -5.43 -6.02
N ALA A 17 1.79 -4.68 -6.92
CA ALA A 17 2.47 -3.80 -7.86
C ALA A 17 3.24 -2.65 -7.16
N LEU A 18 2.72 -2.15 -6.03
CA LEU A 18 3.44 -1.15 -5.22
C LEU A 18 4.66 -1.75 -4.50
N LEU A 19 4.63 -3.03 -4.16
CA LEU A 19 5.75 -3.73 -3.49
C LEU A 19 6.80 -4.26 -4.47
N GLU A 20 6.46 -4.37 -5.75
CA GLU A 20 7.40 -4.71 -6.82
C GLU A 20 8.29 -3.53 -7.21
N ASP A 21 7.81 -2.30 -7.03
CA ASP A 21 8.55 -1.07 -7.26
C ASP A 21 9.69 -0.88 -6.24
N ASP A 22 10.85 -0.42 -6.71
CA ASP A 22 12.04 -0.23 -5.88
C ASP A 22 11.80 0.79 -4.75
N ALA A 23 11.07 1.88 -5.03
CA ALA A 23 10.75 2.88 -4.01
C ALA A 23 9.76 2.33 -2.98
N GLY A 24 8.82 1.47 -3.41
CA GLY A 24 7.92 0.74 -2.51
C GLY A 24 8.66 -0.18 -1.54
N ARG A 25 9.66 -0.92 -2.03
CA ARG A 25 10.51 -1.78 -1.19
C ARG A 25 11.35 -0.99 -0.20
N GLU A 26 11.98 0.08 -0.67
CA GLU A 26 12.77 0.97 0.18
C GLU A 26 11.91 1.58 1.29
N MET A 27 10.72 2.08 0.94
CA MET A 27 9.77 2.64 1.90
C MET A 27 9.39 1.62 2.99
N LEU A 28 9.08 0.37 2.62
CA LEU A 28 8.79 -0.66 3.62
C LEU A 28 9.97 -0.95 4.54
N GLY A 29 11.19 -0.96 3.99
CA GLY A 29 12.42 -1.04 4.77
C GLY A 29 12.51 0.07 5.81
N LEU A 30 12.27 1.32 5.43
CA LEU A 30 12.26 2.46 6.35
C LEU A 30 11.16 2.33 7.42
N ILE A 31 9.95 1.92 7.02
CA ILE A 31 8.81 1.73 7.94
C ILE A 31 9.10 0.65 8.97
N SER A 32 9.77 -0.45 8.57
CA SER A 32 10.15 -1.53 9.49
C SER A 32 11.08 -1.06 10.62
N ASN A 33 11.85 0.00 10.37
CA ASN A 33 12.75 0.60 11.34
C ASN A 33 12.08 1.67 12.24
N LEU A 34 10.87 2.15 11.87
CA LEU A 34 10.21 3.27 12.57
C LEU A 34 9.64 2.92 13.95
N GLY A 35 9.40 1.63 14.23
CA GLY A 35 8.93 1.11 15.51
C GLY A 35 7.56 1.65 16.00
N GLY A 36 6.99 0.96 17.01
CA GLY A 36 5.86 1.45 17.78
C GLY A 36 4.60 1.82 16.99
N ARG A 37 3.91 2.89 17.43
CA ARG A 37 2.60 3.31 16.90
C ARG A 37 2.67 3.85 15.47
N ASN A 38 3.79 4.47 15.11
CA ASN A 38 3.97 5.09 13.79
C ASN A 38 4.11 4.01 12.72
N ALA A 39 4.95 2.99 12.95
CA ALA A 39 5.07 1.86 12.03
C ALA A 39 3.71 1.16 11.84
N ARG A 40 2.96 0.91 12.93
CA ARG A 40 1.62 0.30 12.85
C ARG A 40 0.64 1.11 12.02
N ALA A 41 0.59 2.43 12.20
CA ALA A 41 -0.31 3.30 11.46
C ALA A 41 0.01 3.30 9.95
N LEU A 42 1.30 3.39 9.59
CA LEU A 42 1.76 3.37 8.21
C LEU A 42 1.47 2.03 7.52
N VAL A 43 1.79 0.91 8.16
CA VAL A 43 1.49 -0.44 7.64
C VAL A 43 -0.02 -0.63 7.46
N SER A 44 -0.84 -0.15 8.41
CA SER A 44 -2.30 -0.26 8.31
C SER A 44 -2.85 0.53 7.13
N TYR A 45 -2.28 1.71 6.84
CA TYR A 45 -2.66 2.52 5.68
C TYR A 45 -2.26 1.85 4.37
N ILE A 46 -1.04 1.31 4.28
CA ILE A 46 -0.56 0.59 3.08
C ILE A 46 -1.43 -0.64 2.79
N ALA A 47 -1.88 -1.35 3.83
CA ALA A 47 -2.76 -2.50 3.68
C ALA A 47 -4.11 -2.18 3.01
N LEU A 48 -4.54 -0.91 2.99
CA LEU A 48 -5.75 -0.48 2.29
C LEU A 48 -5.67 -0.65 0.76
N PHE A 49 -4.46 -0.74 0.21
CA PHE A 49 -4.24 -1.00 -1.22
C PHE A 49 -4.35 -2.49 -1.59
N ARG A 50 -4.55 -3.37 -0.59
CA ARG A 50 -4.91 -4.75 -0.85
C ARG A 50 -6.38 -4.77 -1.26
N PRO A 51 -6.75 -5.31 -2.44
CA PRO A 51 -8.14 -5.47 -2.79
C PRO A 51 -8.84 -6.28 -1.68
N GLU A 52 -10.04 -5.86 -1.27
CA GLU A 52 -10.88 -6.71 -0.42
C GLU A 52 -11.00 -8.08 -1.11
N LYS A 53 -10.91 -9.17 -0.33
CA LYS A 53 -11.19 -10.50 -0.89
C LYS A 53 -12.51 -10.37 -1.64
N SER A 54 -12.47 -10.60 -2.95
CA SER A 54 -13.66 -10.64 -3.77
C SER A 54 -14.62 -11.61 -3.08
N VAL A 55 -15.69 -11.07 -2.51
CA VAL A 55 -16.77 -11.86 -1.95
C VAL A 55 -17.48 -12.39 -3.19
N LEU A 56 -17.01 -13.57 -3.65
CA LEU A 56 -17.61 -14.34 -4.73
C LEU A 56 -19.10 -14.57 -4.45
#